data_AF-A0A7V9EMB3-F1
#
_entry.id   AF-A0A7V9EMB3-F1
#
_cell.length_a   1.000
_cell.length_b   1.000
_cell.length_c   1.000
_cell.angle_alpha   90.00
_cell.angle_beta   90.00
_cell.angle_gamma   90.00
#
_symmetry.space_group_name_H-M   'P 1'
#
loop_
_entity.id
_entity.type
_entity.pdbx_description
1 polymer ?
#
loop_
_entity_poly.entity_id
_entity_poly.type
_entity_poly.pdbx_seq_one_letter_code
_entity_poly.pdbx_strand_id
1 'polypeptide(L)'
;MCMMCEGASLDDVRFHIHGLIEGSGWAVIPVEGNTPYRSWAYTVGLVQTFDHPELVVVGLDPLAAGRLLNSIGDAIRTERA
;
A
#
# COMPACT_ATOMS: atom_id res chain seq x y z
N MET A 1 -10.03 -1.69 -4.11
CA MET A 1 -11.23 -0.86 -4.31
C MET A 1 -10.84 0.60 -4.22
N CYS A 2 -11.14 1.41 -5.23
CA CYS A 2 -10.84 2.84 -5.24
C CYS A 2 -11.87 3.63 -4.42
N MET A 3 -11.50 4.13 -3.23
CA MET A 3 -12.43 4.87 -2.35
C MET A 3 -13.00 6.14 -3.00
N MET A 4 -12.20 6.89 -3.76
CA MET A 4 -12.68 8.08 -4.46
C MET A 4 -13.72 7.75 -5.53
N CYS A 5 -13.57 6.60 -6.18
CA CYS A 5 -14.53 6.09 -7.17
C CYS A 5 -15.86 5.69 -6.51
N GLU A 6 -15.83 5.38 -5.21
CA GLU A 6 -16.99 5.07 -4.38
C GLU A 6 -17.54 6.30 -3.63
N GLY A 7 -17.08 7.51 -3.98
CA GLY A 7 -17.63 8.76 -3.46
C GLY A 7 -16.89 9.36 -2.26
N ALA A 8 -15.77 8.79 -1.83
CA ALA A 8 -14.93 9.38 -0.78
C ALA A 8 -14.26 10.68 -1.28
N SER A 9 -14.16 11.68 -0.40
CA SER A 9 -13.38 12.87 -0.68
C SER A 9 -11.88 12.59 -0.62
N LEU A 10 -11.07 13.51 -1.14
CA LEU A 10 -9.61 13.41 -1.02
C LEU A 10 -9.15 13.40 0.44
N ASP A 11 -9.85 14.13 1.32
CA ASP A 11 -9.51 14.19 2.73
C ASP A 11 -9.87 12.90 3.45
N ASP A 12 -10.98 12.25 3.09
CA ASP A 12 -11.32 10.90 3.60
C ASP A 12 -10.24 9.87 3.22
N VAL A 13 -9.77 9.94 1.98
CA VAL A 13 -8.73 9.03 1.47
C VAL A 13 -7.41 9.26 2.20
N ARG A 14 -7.02 10.52 2.41
CA ARG A 14 -5.82 10.87 3.17
C ARG A 14 -5.93 10.42 4.63
N PHE A 15 -7.07 10.66 5.26
CA PHE A 15 -7.32 10.25 6.63
C PHE A 15 -7.20 8.73 6.78
N HIS A 16 -7.78 7.97 5.85
CA HIS A 16 -7.67 6.52 5.83
C HIS A 16 -6.21 6.04 5.65
N ILE A 17 -5.50 6.58 4.66
CA ILE A 17 -4.09 6.21 4.41
C ILE A 17 -3.22 6.55 5.61
N HIS A 18 -3.44 7.71 6.22
CA HIS A 18 -2.70 8.12 7.42
C HIS A 18 -2.90 7.13 8.58
N GLY A 19 -4.14 6.72 8.85
CA GLY A 19 -4.42 5.73 9.90
C GLY A 19 -3.77 4.37 9.66
N LEU A 20 -3.64 3.93 8.40
CA LEU A 20 -2.91 2.69 8.07
C LEU A 20 -1.41 2.83 8.38
N ILE A 21 -0.82 3.98 8.04
CA ILE A 21 0.60 4.27 8.31
C ILE A 21 0.84 4.37 9.82
N GLU A 22 -0.03 5.04 10.58
CA GLU A 22 0.09 5.11 12.05
C GLU A 22 -0.03 3.72 12.70
N GLY A 23 -0.93 2.88 12.20
CA GLY A 23 -1.19 1.56 12.78
C GLY A 23 -0.14 0.50 12.45
N SER A 24 0.40 0.51 11.22
CA SER A 24 1.29 -0.55 10.74
C SER A 24 2.67 -0.08 10.27
N GLY A 25 2.85 1.23 10.09
CA GLY A 25 4.06 1.84 9.53
C GLY A 25 4.03 2.02 8.02
N TRP A 26 3.03 1.48 7.31
CA TRP A 26 2.83 1.74 5.88
C TRP A 26 1.36 1.57 5.48
N ALA A 27 1.04 2.00 4.27
CA ALA A 27 -0.19 1.67 3.58
C ALA A 27 0.16 1.01 2.24
N VAL A 28 -0.65 0.05 1.80
CA VAL A 28 -0.58 -0.48 0.43
C VAL A 28 -1.64 0.21 -0.41
N ILE A 29 -1.20 0.83 -1.52
CA ILE A 29 -2.07 1.54 -2.45
C ILE A 29 -2.20 0.71 -3.74
N PRO A 30 -3.36 0.08 -3.99
CA PRO A 30 -3.61 -0.59 -5.25
C PRO A 30 -3.99 0.43 -6.33
N VAL A 31 -3.42 0.24 -7.51
CA VAL A 31 -3.83 0.91 -8.74
C VAL A 31 -4.45 -0.14 -9.65
N GLU A 32 -5.77 -0.07 -9.78
CA GLU A 32 -6.54 -1.04 -10.54
C GLU A 32 -6.49 -0.72 -12.04
N GLY A 33 -6.10 -1.72 -12.83
CA GLY A 33 -6.19 -1.67 -14.29
C GLY A 33 -7.42 -2.42 -14.81
N ASN A 34 -7.80 -2.17 -16.06
CA ASN A 34 -8.90 -2.88 -16.73
C ASN A 34 -8.63 -4.39 -16.93
N THR A 35 -7.42 -4.87 -16.67
CA THR A 35 -7.07 -6.29 -16.63
C THR A 35 -6.12 -6.56 -15.45
N PRO A 36 -6.09 -7.79 -14.88
CA PRO A 36 -5.24 -8.11 -13.73
C PRO A 36 -3.76 -7.78 -13.95
N TYR A 37 -3.23 -8.04 -15.15
CA TYR A 37 -1.83 -7.77 -15.51
C TYR A 37 -1.50 -6.28 -15.71
N ARG A 38 -2.51 -5.41 -15.73
CA ARG A 38 -2.35 -3.95 -15.75
C ARG A 38 -2.49 -3.33 -14.36
N SER A 39 -2.88 -4.12 -13.37
CA SER A 39 -2.90 -3.68 -11.99
C SER A 39 -1.48 -3.69 -11.41
N TRP A 40 -1.26 -2.78 -10.48
CA TRP A 40 -0.03 -2.68 -9.70
C TRP A 40 -0.37 -2.13 -8.32
N ALA A 41 0.55 -2.29 -7.38
CA ALA A 41 0.40 -1.74 -6.03
C ALA A 41 1.74 -1.24 -5.53
N TYR A 42 1.71 -0.24 -4.65
CA TYR A 42 2.90 0.33 -4.04
C TYR A 42 2.69 0.63 -2.56
N THR A 43 3.77 0.76 -1.81
CA THR A 43 3.72 1.16 -0.40
C THR A 43 3.86 2.68 -0.24
N VAL A 44 3.31 3.20 0.85
CA VAL A 44 3.56 4.55 1.35
C VAL A 44 3.80 4.46 2.85
N GLY A 45 4.88 5.04 3.37
CA GLY A 45 5.18 5.10 4.80
C GLY A 45 6.48 4.40 5.19
N LEU A 46 7.00 3.48 4.37
CA LEU A 46 8.21 2.73 4.72
C LEU A 46 9.44 3.63 4.86
N VAL A 47 9.52 4.69 4.05
CA VAL A 47 10.63 5.64 4.13
C VAL A 47 10.60 6.37 5.47
N GLN A 48 9.43 6.88 5.86
CA GLN A 48 9.28 7.68 7.07
C GLN A 48 9.36 6.84 8.35
N THR A 49 8.83 5.62 8.33
CA THR A 49 8.75 4.77 9.53
C THR A 49 10.00 3.91 9.72
N PHE A 50 10.64 3.46 8.64
CA PHE A 50 11.71 2.47 8.71
C PHE A 50 13.00 2.87 8.00
N ASP A 51 13.11 4.06 7.40
CA ASP A 51 14.24 4.45 6.55
C ASP A 51 14.54 3.39 5.47
N HIS A 52 13.45 2.92 4.85
CA HIS A 52 13.48 1.91 3.79
C HIS A 52 12.76 2.46 2.54
N PRO A 53 13.30 2.27 1.32
CA PRO A 53 12.62 2.67 0.09
C PRO A 53 11.21 2.09 -0.02
N GLU A 54 10.29 2.83 -0.66
CA GLU A 54 8.98 2.29 -0.99
C GLU A 54 9.09 1.16 -2.02
N LEU A 55 8.17 0.21 -1.92
CA LEU A 55 8.11 -0.96 -2.76
C LEU A 55 7.00 -0.82 -3.78
N VAL A 56 7.19 -1.44 -4.94
CA VAL A 56 6.17 -1.53 -6.00
C VAL A 56 6.13 -2.95 -6.55
N VAL A 57 4.91 -3.43 -6.80
CA VAL A 57 4.64 -4.71 -7.44
C VAL A 57 3.77 -4.45 -8.66
N VAL A 58 4.19 -4.99 -9.81
CA VAL A 58 3.48 -4.90 -11.08
C VAL A 58 3.12 -6.29 -11.59
N GLY A 59 1.99 -6.40 -12.30
CA GLY A 59 1.62 -7.64 -12.99
C GLY A 59 1.05 -8.74 -12.09
N LEU A 60 0.70 -8.42 -10.83
CA LEU A 60 -0.08 -9.28 -9.95
C LEU A 60 -1.50 -8.73 -9.79
N ASP A 61 -2.45 -9.62 -9.47
CA ASP A 61 -3.76 -9.17 -9.04
C ASP A 61 -3.63 -8.35 -7.73
N PRO A 62 -4.54 -7.38 -7.47
CA PRO A 62 -4.41 -6.49 -6.32
C PRO A 62 -4.36 -7.19 -4.95
N LEU A 63 -5.04 -8.33 -4.79
CA LEU A 63 -5.05 -9.05 -3.52
C LEU A 63 -3.71 -9.77 -3.29
N ALA A 64 -3.16 -10.43 -4.31
CA ALA A 64 -1.84 -11.03 -4.22
C ALA A 64 -0.74 -9.97 -4.03
N ALA A 65 -0.82 -8.86 -4.75
CA ALA A 65 0.11 -7.74 -4.59
C ALA A 65 0.10 -7.20 -3.16
N GLY A 66 -1.08 -6.99 -2.58
CA GLY A 66 -1.22 -6.52 -1.20
C GLY A 66 -0.66 -7.49 -0.17
N ARG A 67 -0.92 -8.80 -0.33
CA ARG A 67 -0.35 -9.82 0.57
C ARG A 67 1.18 -9.86 0.51
N LEU A 68 1.74 -9.81 -0.71
CA LEU A 68 3.19 -9.80 -0.90
C LEU A 68 3.83 -8.57 -0.26
N LEU A 69 3.31 -7.38 -0.55
CA LEU A 69 3.84 -6.13 0.01
C LEU A 69 3.76 -6.09 1.53
N ASN A 70 2.66 -6.55 2.13
CA ASN A 70 2.55 -6.64 3.60
C ASN A 70 3.55 -7.63 4.19
N SER A 71 3.73 -8.80 3.56
CA SER A 71 4.72 -9.78 4.03
C SER A 71 6.15 -9.23 4.00
N ILE A 72 6.50 -8.42 2.99
CA ILE A 72 7.82 -7.78 2.92
C ILE A 72 7.91 -6.65 3.94
N GLY A 73 6.87 -5.84 4.12
CA GLY A 73 6.83 -4.82 5.17
C GLY A 73 7.03 -5.41 6.57
N ASP A 74 6.43 -6.57 6.85
CA ASP A 74 6.60 -7.26 8.13
C ASP A 74 8.04 -7.75 8.34
N ALA A 75 8.70 -8.20 7.27
CA ALA A 75 10.12 -8.55 7.31
C ALA A 75 10.99 -7.31 7.57
N ILE A 76 10.74 -6.19 6.88
CA ILE A 76 11.44 -4.91 7.08
C ILE A 76 11.29 -4.43 8.52
N ARG A 77 10.08 -4.51 9.08
CA ARG A 77 9.82 -4.14 10.48
C ARG A 77 10.68 -4.97 11.44
N THR A 78 10.79 -6.27 11.18
CA THR A 78 11.54 -7.21 12.04
C THR A 78 13.04 -6.96 11.99
N GLU A 79 13.58 -6.60 10.82
CA GLU A 79 15.01 -6.28 10.65
C GLU A 79 15.42 -4.94 11.29
N ARG A 80 14.46 -4.05 11.55
CA ARG A 80 14.70 -2.66 11.98
C ARG A 80 14.11 -2.31 13.36
N ALA A 81 13.53 -3.29 14.04
CA ALA A 81 13.11 -3.20 15.44
C ALA A 81 14.29 -3.43 16.38
#